data_AF-A0A661R141-F1
#
_entry.id   AF-A0A661R141-F1
#
_cell.length_a   1.000
_cell.length_b   1.000
_cell.length_c   1.000
_cell.angle_alpha   90.00
_cell.angle_beta   90.00
_cell.angle_gamma   90.00
#
_symmetry.space_group_name_H-M   'P 1'
#
loop_
_entity.id
_entity.type
_entity.pdbx_description
1 polymer ?
#
loop_
_entity_poly.entity_id
_entity_poly.type
_entity_poly.pdbx_seq_one_letter_code
_entity_poly.pdbx_strand_id
1 'polypeptide(L)'
;MKLAQGMKHIKEGWIPKPKGFRVRFQQLVDGELVTEYSPGLEDATLDSDVTTWRYAWKLAKATQPESETLLPGELVNVTVVDDKDTMVNYYATGKPEIFNPQKK
;
A
#
# COMPACT_ATOMS: atom_id res chain seq x y z
N MET A 1 -3.64 -15.55 -35.70
CA MET A 1 -2.62 -14.52 -35.34
C MET A 1 -1.31 -15.23 -35.05
N LYS A 2 -0.15 -14.73 -35.53
CA LYS A 2 1.16 -15.31 -35.19
C LYS A 2 1.58 -14.88 -33.78
N LEU A 3 2.30 -15.73 -33.05
CA LEU A 3 2.77 -15.46 -31.67
C LEU A 3 3.46 -14.08 -31.55
N ALA A 4 4.32 -13.74 -32.52
CA ALA A 4 5.05 -12.47 -32.55
C ALA A 4 4.13 -11.24 -32.65
N GLN A 5 3.02 -11.33 -33.39
CA GLN A 5 2.04 -10.25 -33.48
C GLN A 5 1.28 -10.10 -32.16
N GLY A 6 0.92 -11.22 -31.52
CA GLY A 6 0.34 -11.19 -30.18
C GLY A 6 1.27 -10.52 -29.16
N MET A 7 2.56 -10.87 -29.16
CA MET A 7 3.52 -10.29 -28.20
C MET A 7 3.75 -8.79 -28.42
N LYS A 8 3.68 -8.32 -29.67
CA LYS A 8 3.77 -6.89 -29.97
C LYS A 8 2.59 -6.11 -29.39
N HIS A 9 1.36 -6.60 -29.57
CA HIS A 9 0.16 -5.99 -28.99
C HIS A 9 0.16 -6.01 -27.47
N ILE A 10 0.61 -7.11 -26.86
CA ILE A 10 0.78 -7.19 -25.41
C ILE A 10 1.78 -6.12 -24.98
N LYS A 11 2.97 -6.05 -25.59
CA LYS A 11 4.02 -5.07 -25.23
C LYS A 11 3.58 -3.61 -25.36
N GLU A 12 2.79 -3.26 -26.37
CA GLU A 12 2.28 -1.91 -26.60
C GLU A 12 1.28 -1.45 -25.51
N GLY A 13 0.53 -2.38 -24.91
CA GLY A 13 -0.40 -2.11 -23.81
C GLY A 13 0.06 -2.59 -22.44
N TRP A 14 1.27 -3.16 -22.33
CA TRP A 14 1.74 -3.79 -21.11
C TRP A 14 2.16 -2.75 -20.09
N ILE A 15 1.40 -2.64 -19.01
CA ILE A 15 1.83 -1.89 -17.84
C ILE A 15 2.86 -2.77 -17.12
N PRO A 16 4.13 -2.34 -17.02
CA PRO A 16 5.13 -3.12 -16.30
C PRO A 16 4.69 -3.29 -14.85
N LYS A 17 4.68 -4.53 -14.38
CA LYS A 17 4.38 -4.84 -12.98
C LYS A 17 5.43 -4.13 -12.09
N PRO A 18 5.01 -3.47 -11.00
CA PRO A 18 5.95 -2.92 -10.05
C PRO A 18 6.91 -3.97 -9.49
N LYS A 19 8.12 -3.54 -9.10
CA LYS A 19 9.17 -4.45 -8.62
C LYS A 19 8.90 -4.99 -7.23
N GLY A 20 8.07 -4.28 -6.47
CA GLY A 20 7.51 -4.77 -5.22
C GLY A 20 6.62 -3.73 -4.58
N PHE A 21 6.13 -4.08 -3.39
CA PHE A 21 5.09 -3.35 -2.69
C PHE A 21 5.43 -3.21 -1.21
N ARG A 22 4.91 -2.15 -0.59
CA ARG A 22 4.96 -1.92 0.86
C ARG A 22 3.61 -1.41 1.34
N VAL A 23 3.33 -1.64 2.62
CA VAL A 23 2.31 -0.89 3.34
C VAL A 23 2.94 0.40 3.83
N ARG A 24 2.35 1.54 3.49
CA ARG A 24 2.68 2.86 4.03
C ARG A 24 1.62 3.24 5.05
N PHE A 25 2.02 3.74 6.21
CA PHE A 25 1.10 4.16 7.27
C PHE A 25 1.70 5.34 8.04
N GLN A 26 0.91 5.92 8.93
CA GLN A 26 1.38 6.97 9.85
C GLN A 26 1.10 6.59 11.29
N GLN A 27 2.02 6.97 12.18
CA GLN A 27 1.92 6.82 13.63
C GLN A 27 2.19 8.16 14.31
N LEU A 28 1.64 8.34 15.51
CA LEU A 28 2.01 9.45 16.37
C LEU A 28 3.29 9.10 17.14
N VAL A 29 4.36 9.85 16.87
CA VAL A 29 5.65 9.74 17.56
C VAL A 29 6.01 11.13 18.05
N ASP A 30 6.23 11.27 19.35
CA ASP A 30 6.58 12.56 20.00
C ASP A 30 5.65 13.73 19.66
N GLY A 31 4.37 13.44 19.42
CA GLY A 31 3.35 14.44 19.08
C GLY A 31 3.26 14.79 17.59
N GLU A 32 4.07 14.17 16.74
CA GLU A 32 4.06 14.36 15.29
C GLU A 32 3.63 13.09 14.56
N LEU A 33 2.93 13.26 13.43
CA LEU A 33 2.59 12.15 12.55
C LEU A 33 3.79 11.80 11.67
N VAL A 34 4.40 10.65 11.96
CA VAL A 34 5.54 10.13 11.20
C VAL A 34 5.06 9.07 10.23
N THR A 35 5.52 9.14 8.98
CA THR A 35 5.23 8.15 7.94
C THR A 35 6.22 7.00 8.02
N GLU A 36 5.72 5.78 8.08
CA GLU A 36 6.50 4.55 8.15
C GLU A 36 6.05 3.53 7.11
N TYR A 37 6.86 2.48 6.94
CA TYR A 37 6.67 1.44 5.94
C TYR A 37 6.81 0.05 6.55
N SER A 38 6.01 -0.88 6.05
CA SER A 38 6.19 -2.32 6.32
C SER A 38 6.10 -3.14 5.03
N PRO A 39 7.13 -3.92 4.67
CA PRO A 39 8.46 -3.97 5.30
C PRO A 39 9.16 -2.60 5.26
N GLY A 40 10.15 -2.37 6.12
CA GLY A 40 10.87 -1.10 6.22
C GLY A 40 11.62 -0.76 4.93
N LEU A 41 12.04 0.50 4.75
CA LEU A 41 12.70 0.94 3.51
C LEU A 41 13.97 0.14 3.17
N GLU A 42 14.70 -0.31 4.19
CA GLU A 42 15.92 -1.12 4.08
C GLU A 42 15.66 -2.62 3.84
N ASP A 43 14.43 -3.10 4.07
CA ASP A 43 14.06 -4.50 3.92
C ASP A 43 13.66 -4.84 2.49
N ALA A 44 13.64 -6.12 2.11
CA ALA A 44 13.07 -6.53 0.82
C ALA A 44 11.57 -6.16 0.72
N THR A 45 11.13 -5.72 -0.46
CA THR A 45 9.72 -5.44 -0.74
C THR A 45 8.89 -6.73 -0.86
N LEU A 46 7.57 -6.61 -0.71
CA LEU A 46 6.64 -7.69 -1.00
C LEU A 46 6.43 -7.83 -2.52
N ASP A 47 6.16 -9.03 -3.02
CA ASP A 47 6.09 -9.34 -4.46
C ASP A 47 4.67 -9.31 -5.05
N SER A 48 3.66 -9.18 -4.19
CA SER A 48 2.24 -9.18 -4.54
C SER A 48 1.49 -8.04 -3.87
N ASP A 49 0.83 -7.23 -4.69
CA ASP A 49 -0.12 -6.20 -4.30
C ASP A 49 -1.30 -6.77 -3.50
N VAL A 50 -1.88 -7.89 -3.94
CA VAL A 50 -3.01 -8.54 -3.27
C VAL A 50 -2.65 -8.96 -1.84
N THR A 51 -1.50 -9.61 -1.65
CA THR A 51 -1.04 -10.01 -0.31
C THR A 51 -0.70 -8.80 0.55
N THR A 52 -0.10 -7.77 -0.05
CA THR A 52 0.22 -6.51 0.63
C THR A 52 -1.04 -5.78 1.09
N TRP A 53 -2.08 -5.74 0.27
CA TRP A 53 -3.39 -5.19 0.64
C TRP A 53 -4.07 -5.98 1.76
N ARG A 54 -3.98 -7.32 1.72
CA ARG A 54 -4.50 -8.15 2.82
C ARG A 54 -3.73 -7.91 4.11
N TYR A 55 -2.42 -7.71 4.03
CA TYR A 55 -1.59 -7.34 5.17
C TYR A 55 -1.94 -5.96 5.70
N ALA A 56 -2.05 -4.94 4.84
CA ALA A 56 -2.49 -3.59 5.18
C ALA A 56 -3.83 -3.59 5.92
N TRP A 57 -4.80 -4.37 5.44
CA TRP A 57 -6.11 -4.49 6.10
C TRP A 57 -6.00 -5.11 7.50
N LYS A 58 -5.22 -6.19 7.66
CA LYS A 58 -5.01 -6.82 8.98
C LYS A 58 -4.32 -5.85 9.93
N LEU A 59 -3.31 -5.15 9.43
CA LEU A 59 -2.55 -4.17 10.19
C LEU A 59 -3.47 -3.04 10.67
N ALA A 60 -4.23 -2.44 9.75
CA ALA A 60 -5.21 -1.40 10.07
C ALA A 60 -6.28 -1.86 11.07
N LYS A 61 -6.71 -3.13 11.00
CA LYS A 61 -7.69 -3.69 11.95
C LYS A 61 -7.12 -3.99 13.33
N ALA A 62 -5.84 -4.36 13.42
CA ALA A 62 -5.17 -4.62 14.68
C ALA A 62 -4.86 -3.32 15.45
N THR A 63 -4.76 -2.19 14.76
CA THR A 63 -4.32 -0.90 15.30
C THR A 63 -5.34 0.21 15.04
N GLN A 64 -6.62 -0.16 14.86
CA GLN A 64 -7.66 0.78 14.53
C GLN A 64 -7.88 1.75 15.70
N PRO A 65 -7.86 3.07 15.49
CA PRO A 65 -8.19 4.02 16.53
C PRO A 65 -9.60 3.79 17.07
N GLU A 66 -9.75 3.74 18.40
CA GLU A 66 -11.04 3.60 19.07
C GLU A 66 -11.66 4.96 19.44
N SER A 67 -10.88 6.04 19.34
CA SER A 67 -11.30 7.40 19.69
C SER A 67 -10.89 8.42 18.62
N GLU A 68 -11.37 9.66 18.73
CA GLU A 68 -10.93 10.77 17.86
C GLU A 68 -9.49 11.20 18.15
N THR A 69 -8.97 10.89 19.34
CA THR A 69 -7.59 11.18 19.72
C THR A 69 -6.71 10.00 19.35
N LEU A 70 -5.74 10.24 18.47
CA LEU A 70 -4.76 9.22 18.09
C LEU A 70 -3.80 8.95 19.25
N LEU A 71 -3.69 7.69 19.65
CA LEU A 71 -2.79 7.24 20.72
C LEU A 71 -1.53 6.60 20.13
N PRO A 72 -0.41 6.57 20.90
CA PRO A 72 0.78 5.85 20.49
C PRO A 72 0.49 4.38 20.15
N GLY A 73 1.00 3.91 19.02
CA GLY A 73 0.80 2.55 18.52
C GLY A 73 -0.44 2.35 17.62
N GLU A 74 -1.33 3.35 17.54
CA GLU A 74 -2.42 3.34 16.56
C GLU A 74 -1.90 3.73 15.17
N LEU A 75 -2.48 3.12 14.12
CA LEU A 75 -2.10 3.39 12.73
C LEU A 75 -3.22 4.07 11.97
N VAL A 76 -2.86 5.15 11.29
CA VAL A 76 -3.74 5.88 10.40
C VAL A 76 -3.16 5.98 9.00
N ASN A 77 -4.02 6.35 8.06
CA ASN A 77 -3.67 6.56 6.66
C ASN A 77 -2.95 5.36 6.02
N VAL A 78 -3.38 4.15 6.40
CA VAL A 78 -2.76 2.89 5.97
C VAL A 78 -3.11 2.62 4.51
N THR A 79 -2.10 2.50 3.65
CA THR A 79 -2.26 2.32 2.20
C THR A 79 -1.15 1.43 1.64
N VAL A 80 -1.27 1.01 0.38
CA VAL A 80 -0.26 0.21 -0.32
C VAL A 80 0.41 1.06 -1.39
N VAL A 81 1.74 0.99 -1.43
CA VAL A 81 2.57 1.70 -2.40
C VAL A 81 3.49 0.74 -3.12
N ASP A 82 3.92 1.13 -4.32
CA ASP A 82 4.90 0.41 -5.11
C ASP A 82 6.36 0.81 -4.79
N ASP A 83 7.32 0.27 -5.55
CA ASP A 83 8.75 0.56 -5.39
C ASP A 83 9.15 2.02 -5.66
N LYS A 84 8.22 2.84 -6.19
CA LYS A 84 8.39 4.27 -6.45
C LYS A 84 7.55 5.13 -5.51
N ASP A 85 7.04 4.53 -4.43
CA ASP A 85 6.12 5.16 -3.48
C ASP A 85 4.80 5.67 -4.13
N THR A 86 4.41 5.09 -5.27
CA THR A 86 3.14 5.38 -5.93
C THR A 86 2.05 4.52 -5.33
N MET A 87 0.91 5.14 -4.96
CA MET A 87 -0.23 4.42 -4.40
C MET A 87 -0.78 3.40 -5.42
N VAL A 88 -0.93 2.16 -4.97
CA VAL A 88 -1.50 1.07 -5.75
C VAL A 88 -3.00 1.03 -5.49
N ASN A 89 -3.82 0.83 -6.53
CA ASN A 89 -5.27 0.68 -6.32
C ASN A 89 -5.59 -0.57 -5.49
N TYR A 90 -6.66 -0.51 -4.70
CA TYR A 90 -7.11 -1.66 -3.93
C TYR A 90 -7.65 -2.75 -4.84
N TYR A 91 -7.09 -3.96 -4.74
CA TYR A 91 -7.41 -5.06 -5.65
C TYR A 91 -8.90 -5.44 -5.66
N ALA A 92 -9.61 -5.21 -4.54
CA ALA A 92 -11.02 -5.58 -4.42
C ALA A 92 -11.96 -4.59 -5.14
N THR A 93 -11.58 -3.31 -5.23
CA THR A 93 -12.44 -2.25 -5.77
C THR A 93 -11.90 -1.63 -7.06
N GLY A 94 -10.63 -1.84 -7.36
CA GLY A 94 -9.92 -1.20 -8.47
C GLY A 94 -9.69 0.30 -8.31
N LYS A 95 -9.90 0.86 -7.10
CA LYS A 95 -9.80 2.30 -6.80
C LYS A 95 -8.76 2.57 -5.71
N PRO A 96 -8.25 3.81 -5.58
CA PRO A 96 -7.44 4.21 -4.44
C PRO A 96 -8.19 3.95 -3.13
N GLU A 97 -7.48 3.46 -2.11
CA GLU A 97 -8.05 3.13 -0.80
C GLU A 97 -7.09 3.53 0.31
N ILE A 98 -7.65 3.96 1.43
CA ILE A 98 -6.92 4.32 2.64
C ILE A 98 -7.69 3.78 3.83
N PHE A 99 -7.10 2.83 4.56
CA PHE A 99 -7.68 2.35 5.81
C PHE A 99 -7.33 3.30 6.97
N ASN A 100 -8.26 3.40 7.93
CA ASN A 100 -8.19 4.31 9.07
C ASN A 100 -7.81 5.75 8.63
N PRO A 101 -8.60 6.39 7.75
CA PRO A 101 -8.25 7.71 7.25
C PRO A 101 -8.33 8.73 8.39
N GLN A 102 -7.24 9.43 8.66
CA GLN A 102 -7.22 10.58 9.57
C GLN A 102 -7.59 11.83 8.78
N LYS A 103 -8.64 12.52 9.21
CA LYS A 103 -9.01 13.82 8.62
C LYS A 103 -7.94 14.84 8.98
N LYS A 104 -7.53 15.64 7.99
CA LYS A 104 -6.70 16.84 8.20
C LYS A 104 -7.43 17.87 9.04
#